data_AF-A0A7X4KJD6-F1
#
_entry.id   AF-A0A7X4KJD6-F1
#
_cell.length_a   1.000
_cell.length_b   1.000
_cell.length_c   1.000
_cell.angle_alpha   90.00
_cell.angle_beta   90.00
_cell.angle_gamma   90.00
#
_symmetry.space_group_name_H-M   'P 1'
#
loop_
_entity.id
_entity.type
_entity.pdbx_description
1 polymer ?
#
loop_
_entity_poly.entity_id
_entity_poly.type
_entity_poly.pdbx_seq_one_letter_code
_entity_poly.pdbx_strand_id
1 'polypeptide(L)'
;MINAPHLQTLADSERLPQGILHWMIGVHDLYVYGGLLKRIIDETSTVPLGDVDVIALDEKIMQEMAKRFGIVFRKVYTTSTHIPYFIGKAGPGDNKIIHLVLLRSHEQAMRYIMNNQFDIDRLALSNHHLFFDPKFGLDAICNAIRGKRATRIQESRDMTLFAKNRQQIERRYSMRLRLKGYSVID
;
A
#
# COMPACT_ATOMS: atom_id res chain seq x y z
N MET A 1 -8.25 -12.48 11.91
CA MET A 1 -7.47 -13.59 11.29
C MET A 1 -7.60 -13.44 9.78
N ILE A 2 -6.49 -13.49 9.05
CA ILE A 2 -6.51 -13.46 7.59
C ILE A 2 -6.91 -14.87 7.10
N ASN A 3 -8.05 -14.99 6.43
CA ASN A 3 -8.61 -16.27 6.02
C ASN A 3 -8.15 -16.66 4.60
N ALA A 4 -7.71 -17.90 4.38
CA ALA A 4 -7.17 -18.34 3.10
C ALA A 4 -8.16 -18.25 1.91
N PRO A 5 -9.44 -18.62 2.05
CA PRO A 5 -10.44 -18.46 0.98
C PRO A 5 -10.72 -16.99 0.64
N HIS A 6 -10.68 -16.10 1.63
CA HIS A 6 -10.82 -14.65 1.43
C HIS A 6 -9.66 -14.11 0.59
N LEU A 7 -8.43 -14.47 0.94
CA LEU A 7 -7.25 -14.06 0.17
C LEU A 7 -7.28 -14.56 -1.28
N GLN A 8 -7.73 -15.80 -1.50
CA GLN A 8 -7.83 -16.33 -2.86
C GLN A 8 -8.87 -15.56 -3.68
N THR A 9 -10.06 -15.34 -3.09
CA THR A 9 -11.14 -14.56 -3.73
C THR A 9 -10.68 -13.13 -4.03
N LEU A 10 -9.93 -12.51 -3.12
CA LEU A 10 -9.35 -11.19 -3.32
C LEU A 10 -8.31 -11.20 -4.45
N ALA A 11 -7.39 -12.17 -4.48
CA ALA A 11 -6.40 -12.31 -5.54
C ALA A 11 -7.07 -12.46 -6.92
N ASP A 12 -8.10 -13.30 -7.00
CA ASP A 12 -8.86 -13.54 -8.24
C ASP A 12 -9.59 -12.27 -8.70
N SER A 13 -10.25 -11.57 -7.77
CA SER A 13 -10.89 -10.27 -8.05
C SER A 13 -9.91 -9.20 -8.53
N GLU A 14 -8.65 -9.34 -8.11
CA GLU A 14 -7.56 -8.43 -8.44
C GLU A 14 -6.73 -8.86 -9.66
N ARG A 15 -7.07 -10.01 -10.26
CA ARG A 15 -6.30 -10.64 -11.34
C ARG A 15 -4.82 -10.77 -10.99
N LEU A 16 -4.54 -11.02 -9.72
CA LEU A 16 -3.21 -11.20 -9.20
C LEU A 16 -2.74 -12.64 -9.45
N PRO A 17 -1.44 -12.87 -9.71
CA PRO A 17 -0.91 -14.22 -9.86
C PRO A 17 -1.29 -15.11 -8.68
N GLN A 18 -1.62 -16.37 -8.97
CA GLN A 18 -2.01 -17.33 -7.94
C GLN A 18 -0.96 -17.40 -6.82
N GLY A 19 -1.42 -17.35 -5.57
CA GLY A 19 -0.57 -17.44 -4.39
C GLY A 19 0.24 -16.17 -4.05
N ILE A 20 0.22 -15.12 -4.88
CA ILE A 20 1.01 -13.91 -4.61
C ILE A 20 0.60 -13.21 -3.32
N LEU A 21 -0.70 -13.10 -3.03
CA LEU A 21 -1.17 -12.44 -1.80
C LEU A 21 -0.70 -13.20 -0.56
N HIS A 22 -0.82 -14.53 -0.58
CA HIS A 22 -0.33 -15.37 0.51
C HIS A 22 1.18 -15.19 0.71
N TRP A 23 1.95 -15.15 -0.38
CA TRP A 23 3.39 -14.90 -0.34
C TRP A 23 3.72 -13.49 0.18
N MET A 24 3.05 -12.44 -0.33
CA MET A 24 3.29 -11.05 0.08
C MET A 24 3.01 -10.81 1.56
N ILE A 25 2.02 -11.51 2.11
CA ILE A 25 1.66 -11.40 3.53
C ILE A 25 2.70 -12.07 4.42
N GLY A 26 3.28 -13.19 3.99
CA GLY A 26 4.21 -13.98 4.79
C GLY A 26 5.70 -13.70 4.54
N VAL A 27 6.06 -13.00 3.47
CA VAL A 27 7.47 -12.73 3.17
C VAL A 27 8.02 -11.64 4.10
N HIS A 28 9.24 -11.87 4.59
CA HIS A 28 10.01 -10.85 5.31
C HIS A 28 10.37 -9.70 4.36
N ASP A 29 10.63 -8.52 4.93
CA ASP A 29 11.16 -7.36 4.20
C ASP A 29 10.26 -6.81 3.08
N LEU A 30 9.00 -7.21 3.03
CA LEU A 30 7.96 -6.63 2.18
C LEU A 30 6.81 -6.11 3.06
N TYR A 31 6.35 -4.90 2.76
CA TYR A 31 5.20 -4.28 3.41
C TYR A 31 4.13 -4.01 2.36
N VAL A 32 2.94 -4.57 2.57
CA VAL A 32 1.75 -4.21 1.81
C VAL A 32 1.08 -3.03 2.49
N TYR A 33 0.73 -2.00 1.75
CA TYR A 33 0.00 -0.84 2.27
C TYR A 33 -1.04 -0.33 1.26
N GLY A 34 -1.74 0.75 1.60
CA GLY A 34 -2.69 1.37 0.68
C GLY A 34 -3.97 0.57 0.47
N GLY A 35 -4.54 0.64 -0.74
CA GLY A 35 -5.90 0.15 -1.03
C GLY A 35 -6.07 -1.36 -0.86
N LEU A 36 -5.10 -2.16 -1.34
CA LEU A 36 -5.13 -3.62 -1.22
C LEU A 36 -5.16 -4.06 0.25
N LEU A 37 -4.32 -3.44 1.10
CA LEU A 37 -4.27 -3.78 2.52
C LEU A 37 -5.64 -3.61 3.20
N LYS A 38 -6.36 -2.53 2.88
CA LYS A 38 -7.69 -2.26 3.46
C LYS A 38 -8.68 -3.39 3.18
N ARG A 39 -8.54 -4.08 2.05
CA ARG A 39 -9.38 -5.23 1.66
C ARG A 39 -8.89 -6.54 2.28
N ILE A 40 -7.59 -6.63 2.59
CA ILE A 40 -7.03 -7.77 3.33
C ILE A 40 -7.51 -7.75 4.79
N ILE A 41 -7.49 -6.58 5.45
CA ILE A 41 -7.86 -6.49 6.88
C ILE A 41 -9.36 -6.37 7.13
N ASP A 42 -10.13 -5.98 6.12
CA ASP A 42 -11.58 -5.83 6.22
C ASP A 42 -12.27 -6.33 4.96
N GLU A 43 -12.84 -7.53 5.06
CA GLU A 43 -13.54 -8.21 3.95
C GLU A 43 -14.76 -7.41 3.45
N THR A 44 -15.35 -6.58 4.32
CA THR A 44 -16.51 -5.74 4.01
C THR A 44 -16.15 -4.41 3.36
N SER A 45 -14.85 -4.08 3.29
CA SER A 45 -14.37 -2.81 2.75
C SER A 45 -14.77 -2.65 1.28
N THR A 46 -15.42 -1.55 0.92
CA THR A 46 -15.79 -1.24 -0.47
C THR A 46 -14.74 -0.38 -1.19
N VAL A 47 -13.51 -0.32 -0.65
CA VAL A 47 -12.40 0.42 -1.27
C VAL A 47 -12.21 -0.05 -2.71
N PRO A 48 -12.30 0.85 -3.70
CA PRO A 48 -12.09 0.47 -5.09
C PRO A 48 -10.67 -0.05 -5.27
N LEU A 49 -10.60 -1.25 -5.83
CA LEU A 49 -9.36 -1.92 -6.15
C LEU A 49 -8.61 -1.13 -7.23
N GLY A 50 -7.41 -0.65 -6.89
CA GLY A 50 -6.53 0.14 -7.75
C GLY A 50 -5.17 -0.52 -7.86
N ASP A 51 -4.09 0.22 -8.06
CA ASP A 51 -2.75 -0.38 -8.08
C ASP A 51 -2.39 -1.01 -6.70
N VAL A 52 -1.48 -1.98 -6.71
CA VAL A 52 -0.95 -2.58 -5.47
C VAL A 52 0.24 -1.76 -5.00
N ASP A 53 0.18 -1.26 -3.78
CA ASP A 53 1.27 -0.48 -3.19
C ASP A 53 2.08 -1.33 -2.21
N VAL A 54 3.40 -1.43 -2.44
CA VAL A 54 4.33 -2.16 -1.59
C VAL A 54 5.62 -1.41 -1.30
N ILE A 55 6.23 -1.71 -0.17
CA ILE A 55 7.61 -1.32 0.17
C ILE A 55 8.44 -2.60 0.28
N ALA A 56 9.59 -2.66 -0.39
CA ALA A 56 10.59 -3.69 -0.19
C ALA A 56 11.80 -3.10 0.55
N LEU A 57 12.45 -3.90 1.40
CA LEU A 57 13.71 -3.51 2.07
C LEU A 57 14.97 -4.07 1.40
N ASP A 58 14.80 -5.06 0.52
CA ASP A 58 15.88 -5.69 -0.25
C ASP A 58 15.44 -5.87 -1.72
N GLU A 59 16.34 -5.58 -2.66
CA GLU A 59 16.10 -5.79 -4.10
C GLU A 59 15.84 -7.26 -4.44
N LYS A 60 16.30 -8.20 -3.62
CA LYS A 60 15.98 -9.64 -3.76
C LYS A 60 14.47 -9.91 -3.78
N ILE A 61 13.67 -9.09 -3.10
CA ILE A 61 12.21 -9.21 -3.13
C ILE A 61 11.67 -9.04 -4.56
N MET A 62 12.20 -8.07 -5.32
CA MET A 62 11.83 -7.89 -6.72
C MET A 62 12.25 -9.09 -7.58
N GLN A 63 13.44 -9.64 -7.33
CA GLN A 63 13.95 -10.82 -8.04
C GLN A 63 13.08 -12.05 -7.78
N GLU A 64 12.66 -12.27 -6.53
CA GLU A 64 11.74 -13.35 -6.16
C GLU A 64 10.36 -13.16 -6.77
N MET A 65 9.82 -11.92 -6.78
CA MET A 65 8.55 -11.63 -7.46
C MET A 65 8.63 -11.88 -8.97
N ALA A 66 9.75 -11.55 -9.61
CA ALA A 66 10.00 -11.85 -11.01
C ALA A 66 10.07 -13.37 -11.26
N LYS A 67 10.84 -14.10 -10.45
CA LYS A 67 11.07 -15.53 -10.60
C LYS A 67 9.80 -16.37 -10.33
N ARG A 68 9.05 -16.04 -9.27
CA ARG A 68 7.89 -16.83 -8.84
C ARG A 68 6.61 -16.48 -9.56
N PHE A 69 6.42 -15.19 -9.87
CA PHE A 69 5.13 -14.68 -10.36
C PHE A 69 5.24 -14.00 -11.73
N GLY A 70 6.42 -14.01 -12.36
CA GLY A 70 6.63 -13.40 -13.68
C GLY A 70 6.48 -11.88 -13.68
N ILE A 71 6.70 -11.22 -12.54
CA ILE A 71 6.52 -9.77 -12.42
C ILE A 71 7.77 -9.04 -12.91
N VAL A 72 7.60 -8.16 -13.89
CA VAL A 72 8.70 -7.35 -14.42
C VAL A 72 8.64 -5.94 -13.85
N PHE A 73 9.67 -5.57 -13.09
CA PHE A 73 9.82 -4.23 -12.51
C PHE A 73 10.62 -3.31 -13.43
N ARG A 74 10.13 -2.08 -13.58
CA ARG A 74 10.85 -0.98 -14.25
C ARG A 74 11.05 0.16 -13.28
N LYS A 75 12.29 0.63 -13.16
CA LYS A 75 12.61 1.80 -12.34
C LYS A 75 11.99 3.04 -12.96
N VAL A 76 11.33 3.85 -12.14
CA VAL A 76 10.81 5.16 -12.53
C VAL A 76 11.82 6.21 -12.12
N TYR A 77 12.35 6.92 -13.12
CA TYR A 77 13.20 8.06 -12.88
C TYR A 77 12.31 9.27 -12.66
N THR A 78 12.30 9.79 -11.43
CA THR A 78 11.74 11.12 -11.18
C THR A 78 12.87 12.05 -10.73
N THR A 79 12.84 13.29 -11.22
CA THR A 79 13.77 14.36 -10.81
C THR A 79 13.55 14.82 -9.36
N SER A 80 12.55 14.26 -8.68
CA SER A 80 12.01 14.76 -7.42
C SER A 80 12.08 13.79 -6.24
N THR A 81 12.51 12.53 -6.47
CA THR A 81 12.59 11.47 -5.45
C THR A 81 13.99 10.90 -5.35
N HIS A 82 14.58 10.93 -4.16
CA HIS A 82 15.85 10.24 -3.88
C HIS A 82 15.66 8.76 -3.54
N ILE A 83 14.41 8.36 -3.25
CA ILE A 83 14.06 6.97 -2.96
C ILE A 83 13.78 6.23 -4.28
N PRO A 84 14.41 5.07 -4.53
CA PRO A 84 14.13 4.28 -5.71
C PRO A 84 12.67 3.81 -5.73
N TYR A 85 12.03 4.01 -6.88
CA TYR A 85 10.64 3.64 -7.13
C TYR A 85 10.54 2.81 -8.39
N PHE A 86 9.71 1.77 -8.35
CA PHE A 86 9.56 0.82 -9.43
C PHE A 86 8.08 0.56 -9.72
N ILE A 87 7.79 0.30 -10.99
CA ILE A 87 6.48 -0.15 -11.46
C ILE A 87 6.65 -1.59 -11.95
N GLY A 88 6.01 -2.52 -11.24
CA GLY A 88 5.88 -3.93 -11.60
C GLY A 88 4.60 -4.19 -12.38
N LYS A 89 4.67 -5.11 -13.33
CA LYS A 89 3.49 -5.66 -14.04
C LYS A 89 3.48 -7.18 -13.92
N ALA A 90 2.34 -7.75 -13.55
CA ALA A 90 2.14 -9.19 -13.47
C ALA A 90 1.76 -9.78 -14.85
N GLY A 91 2.69 -10.47 -15.50
CA GLY A 91 2.47 -11.31 -16.70
C GLY A 91 1.98 -10.60 -18.00
N PRO A 92 2.01 -11.29 -19.15
CA PRO A 92 1.36 -10.84 -20.38
C PRO A 92 -0.14 -11.20 -20.33
N GLY A 93 -1.03 -10.21 -20.25
CA GLY A 93 -2.47 -10.46 -20.36
C GLY A 93 -3.40 -9.42 -19.75
N ASP A 94 -3.06 -8.80 -18.60
CA ASP A 94 -3.73 -7.60 -18.05
C ASP A 94 -3.12 -7.25 -16.66
N ASN A 95 -2.27 -6.21 -16.59
CA ASN A 95 -2.59 -4.81 -16.23
C ASN A 95 -2.66 -4.46 -14.74
N LYS A 96 -2.58 -5.42 -13.80
CA LYS A 96 -2.39 -5.04 -12.39
C LYS A 96 -0.99 -4.45 -12.20
N ILE A 97 -0.96 -3.17 -11.80
CA ILE A 97 0.27 -2.45 -11.51
C ILE A 97 0.64 -2.68 -10.05
N ILE A 98 1.92 -2.96 -9.80
CA ILE A 98 2.52 -3.00 -8.48
C ILE A 98 3.48 -1.83 -8.38
N HIS A 99 3.15 -0.85 -7.55
CA HIS A 99 4.06 0.23 -7.19
C HIS A 99 4.93 -0.23 -6.04
N LEU A 100 6.25 -0.22 -6.25
CA LEU A 100 7.23 -0.64 -5.26
C LEU A 100 8.16 0.51 -4.92
N VAL A 101 8.21 0.84 -3.64
CA VAL A 101 9.22 1.72 -3.05
C VAL A 101 10.33 0.85 -2.45
N LEU A 102 11.59 1.11 -2.77
CA LEU A 102 12.72 0.40 -2.16
C LEU A 102 13.32 1.26 -1.05
N LEU A 103 13.20 0.78 0.19
CA LEU A 103 13.78 1.39 1.39
C LEU A 103 14.87 0.48 1.97
N ARG A 104 15.57 0.95 3.00
CA ARG A 104 16.74 0.23 3.56
C ARG A 104 16.49 -0.46 4.88
N SER A 105 15.39 -0.15 5.56
CA SER A 105 15.10 -0.70 6.89
C SER A 105 13.63 -0.63 7.27
N HIS A 106 13.25 -1.39 8.29
CA HIS A 106 11.93 -1.35 8.91
C HIS A 106 11.57 0.07 9.38
N GLU A 107 12.51 0.77 10.02
CA GLU A 107 12.30 2.13 10.52
C GLU A 107 11.98 3.11 9.39
N GLN A 108 12.63 2.96 8.22
CA GLN A 108 12.29 3.76 7.04
C GLN A 108 10.91 3.41 6.50
N ALA A 109 10.54 2.13 6.45
CA ALA A 109 9.20 1.72 6.02
C ALA A 109 8.12 2.30 6.94
N MET A 110 8.28 2.14 8.25
CA MET A 110 7.34 2.70 9.23
C MET A 110 7.28 4.22 9.12
N ARG A 111 8.43 4.89 9.01
CA ARG A 111 8.44 6.34 8.77
C ARG A 111 7.70 6.74 7.50
N TYR A 112 7.86 6.01 6.40
CA TYR A 112 7.15 6.28 5.17
C TYR A 112 5.62 6.13 5.35
N ILE A 113 5.19 5.03 5.95
CA ILE A 113 3.76 4.71 6.14
C ILE A 113 3.10 5.66 7.14
N MET A 114 3.74 5.89 8.30
CA MET A 114 3.19 6.73 9.38
C MET A 114 3.22 8.22 9.03
N ASN A 115 3.86 8.64 7.94
CA ASN A 115 3.79 10.02 7.45
C ASN A 115 2.81 10.21 6.29
N ASN A 116 1.95 9.21 6.03
CA ASN A 116 0.80 9.40 5.15
C ASN A 116 -0.16 10.47 5.70
N GLN A 117 -0.88 11.09 4.77
CA GLN A 117 -1.70 12.28 4.98
C GLN A 117 -2.98 11.99 5.78
N PHE A 118 -3.55 10.80 5.62
CA PHE A 118 -4.82 10.40 6.21
C PHE A 118 -4.63 9.21 7.15
N ASP A 119 -5.40 9.18 8.22
CA ASP A 119 -5.52 8.09 9.19
C ASP A 119 -5.66 6.71 8.52
N ILE A 120 -6.58 6.59 7.55
CA ILE A 120 -6.87 5.37 6.81
C ILE A 120 -5.74 4.87 5.91
N ASP A 121 -4.62 5.58 5.84
CA ASP A 121 -3.43 5.21 5.04
C ASP A 121 -2.19 4.97 5.91
N ARG A 122 -2.31 5.08 7.23
CA ARG A 122 -1.22 4.82 8.20
C ARG A 122 -1.25 3.41 8.74
N LEU A 123 -1.22 2.45 7.82
CA LEU A 123 -1.21 1.03 8.12
C LEU A 123 -0.39 0.26 7.10
N ALA A 124 0.22 -0.84 7.54
CA ALA A 124 0.99 -1.75 6.71
C ALA A 124 0.93 -3.18 7.26
N LEU A 125 1.05 -4.16 6.38
CA LEU A 125 1.12 -5.57 6.73
C LEU A 125 2.44 -6.14 6.22
N SER A 126 3.20 -6.78 7.12
CA SER A 126 4.45 -7.44 6.78
C SER A 126 4.67 -8.65 7.65
N ASN A 127 5.08 -9.78 7.06
CA ASN A 127 5.34 -11.02 7.79
C ASN A 127 4.22 -11.38 8.78
N HIS A 128 2.96 -11.37 8.33
CA HIS A 128 1.75 -11.60 9.14
C HIS A 128 1.48 -10.60 10.27
N HIS A 129 2.30 -9.56 10.45
CA HIS A 129 2.13 -8.52 11.45
C HIS A 129 1.52 -7.26 10.85
N LEU A 130 0.43 -6.80 11.46
CA LEU A 130 -0.21 -5.53 11.11
C LEU A 130 0.41 -4.41 11.93
N PHE A 131 0.94 -3.42 11.24
CA PHE A 131 1.46 -2.18 11.79
C PHE A 131 0.48 -1.06 11.48
N PHE A 132 0.19 -0.22 12.45
CA PHE A 132 -0.68 0.95 12.26
C PHE A 132 -0.23 2.06 13.21
N ASP A 133 -0.64 3.29 12.92
CA ASP A 133 -0.33 4.43 13.77
C ASP A 133 -0.99 4.24 15.16
N PRO A 134 -0.19 4.15 16.24
CA PRO A 134 -0.68 3.83 17.59
C PRO A 134 -1.63 4.89 18.15
N LYS A 135 -1.72 6.07 17.52
CA LYS A 135 -2.68 7.12 17.89
C LYS A 135 -4.12 6.75 17.54
N PHE A 136 -4.30 5.79 16.63
CA PHE A 136 -5.61 5.32 16.21
C PHE A 136 -5.77 3.85 16.60
N GLY A 137 -6.89 3.51 17.25
CA GLY A 137 -7.26 2.12 17.43
C GLY A 137 -7.56 1.45 16.08
N LEU A 138 -7.21 0.17 15.94
CA LEU A 138 -7.48 -0.58 14.71
C LEU A 138 -8.97 -0.55 14.33
N ASP A 139 -9.87 -0.71 15.31
CA ASP A 139 -11.31 -0.64 15.07
C ASP A 139 -11.75 0.72 14.54
N ALA A 140 -11.15 1.80 15.01
CA ALA A 140 -11.44 3.15 14.52
C ALA A 140 -11.00 3.32 13.06
N ILE A 141 -9.83 2.79 12.69
CA ILE A 141 -9.35 2.78 11.30
C ILE A 141 -10.31 1.97 10.42
N CYS A 142 -10.67 0.75 10.83
CA CYS A 142 -11.60 -0.10 10.08
C CYS A 142 -12.97 0.56 9.92
N ASN A 143 -13.51 1.17 10.97
CA ASN A 143 -14.77 1.90 10.90
C ASN A 143 -14.68 3.12 9.97
N ALA A 144 -13.57 3.85 9.98
CA ALA A 144 -13.33 4.95 9.04
C ALA A 144 -13.27 4.45 7.59
N ILE A 145 -12.59 3.33 7.32
CA ILE A 145 -12.54 2.70 5.98
C ILE A 145 -13.95 2.33 5.51
N ARG A 146 -14.74 1.63 6.34
CA ARG A 146 -16.13 1.22 6.01
C ARG A 146 -17.05 2.41 5.80
N GLY A 147 -16.95 3.40 6.68
CA GLY A 147 -17.72 4.65 6.61
C GLY A 147 -17.21 5.64 5.56
N LYS A 148 -16.19 5.27 4.75
CA LYS A 148 -15.53 6.12 3.77
C LYS A 148 -15.13 7.50 4.35
N ARG A 149 -14.57 7.49 5.55
CA ARG A 149 -14.04 8.68 6.22
C ARG A 149 -12.53 8.69 6.11
N ALA A 150 -11.95 9.81 5.70
CA ALA A 150 -10.50 10.02 5.69
C ALA A 150 -10.20 11.31 6.47
N THR A 151 -9.58 11.17 7.64
CA THR A 151 -9.24 12.30 8.50
C THR A 151 -7.80 12.71 8.27
N ARG A 152 -7.58 13.97 7.90
CA ARG A 152 -6.24 14.51 7.70
C ARG A 152 -5.51 14.60 9.03
N ILE A 153 -4.25 14.21 9.01
CA ILE A 153 -3.37 14.34 10.16
C ILE A 153 -2.87 15.78 10.27
N GLN A 154 -3.15 16.40 11.42
CA GLN A 154 -2.81 17.81 11.70
C GLN A 154 -1.38 18.01 12.21
N GLU A 155 -0.71 16.92 12.54
CA GLU A 155 0.62 16.93 13.13
C GLU A 155 1.70 17.27 12.10
N SER A 156 2.86 17.69 12.61
CA SER A 156 4.05 17.75 11.77
C SER A 156 4.42 16.34 11.28
N ARG A 157 4.65 16.22 9.97
CA ARG A 157 5.02 14.96 9.30
C ARG A 157 6.47 15.05 8.81
N ASP A 158 7.22 13.98 9.01
CA ASP A 158 8.53 13.79 8.40
C ASP A 158 8.36 13.51 6.91
N MET A 159 8.69 14.51 6.09
CA MET A 159 8.54 14.45 4.63
C MET A 159 9.82 13.99 3.90
N THR A 160 10.87 13.60 4.62
CA THR A 160 12.21 13.31 4.05
C THR A 160 12.23 12.17 3.04
N LEU A 161 11.34 11.18 3.19
CA LEU A 161 11.25 10.03 2.29
C LEU A 161 10.32 10.26 1.09
N PHE A 162 9.66 11.42 1.01
CA PHE A 162 8.73 11.72 -0.07
C PHE A 162 9.34 12.61 -1.15
N ALA A 163 8.69 12.60 -2.31
CA ALA A 163 9.03 13.49 -3.40
C ALA A 163 8.86 14.97 -3.02
N LYS A 164 9.68 15.87 -3.59
CA LYS A 164 9.51 17.33 -3.38
C LYS A 164 8.11 17.84 -3.73
N ASN A 165 7.44 17.22 -4.72
CA ASN A 165 6.08 17.57 -5.13
C ASN A 165 4.98 16.82 -4.35
N ARG A 166 5.29 16.21 -3.20
CA ARG A 166 4.35 15.39 -2.41
C ARG A 166 3.06 16.13 -2.07
N GLN A 167 3.11 17.43 -1.76
CA GLN A 167 1.90 18.22 -1.50
C GLN A 167 0.94 18.22 -2.69
N GLN A 168 1.44 18.26 -3.93
CA GLN A 168 0.60 18.20 -5.13
C GLN A 168 0.00 16.81 -5.31
N ILE A 169 0.78 15.75 -5.04
CA ILE A 169 0.31 14.35 -5.05
C ILE A 169 -0.82 14.15 -4.03
N GLU A 170 -0.64 14.67 -2.82
CA GLU A 170 -1.61 14.62 -1.72
C GLU A 170 -2.91 15.36 -2.03
N ARG A 171 -2.83 16.54 -2.66
CA ARG A 171 -4.02 17.26 -3.14
C ARG A 171 -4.79 16.43 -4.18
N ARG A 172 -4.10 15.85 -5.16
CA ARG A 172 -4.72 14.97 -6.17
C ARG A 172 -5.35 13.74 -5.53
N TYR A 173 -4.67 13.14 -4.56
CA TYR A 173 -5.20 11.99 -3.85
C TYR A 173 -6.45 12.32 -3.03
N SER A 174 -6.46 13.45 -2.32
CA SER A 174 -7.63 13.97 -1.61
C SER A 174 -8.83 14.19 -2.54
N MET A 175 -8.62 14.71 -3.76
CA MET A 175 -9.68 14.81 -4.77
C MET A 175 -10.17 13.43 -5.22
N ARG A 176 -9.26 12.46 -5.47
CA ARG A 176 -9.65 11.08 -5.83
C ARG A 176 -10.46 10.39 -4.75
N LEU A 177 -10.15 10.61 -3.46
CA LEU A 177 -10.94 10.09 -2.35
C LEU A 177 -12.37 10.63 -2.39
N ARG A 178 -12.55 11.95 -2.56
CA ARG A 178 -13.88 12.56 -2.70
C ARG A 178 -14.66 11.98 -3.88
N LEU A 179 -14.02 11.80 -5.04
CA LEU A 179 -14.64 11.16 -6.21
C LEU A 179 -15.05 9.70 -5.97
N LYS A 180 -14.39 9.01 -5.04
CA LYS A 180 -14.74 7.65 -4.60
C LYS A 180 -15.80 7.62 -3.49
N GLY A 181 -16.36 8.78 -3.13
CA GLY A 181 -17.39 8.95 -2.12
C GLY A 181 -16.86 9.03 -0.69
N TYR A 182 -15.60 9.40 -0.49
CA TYR A 182 -15.06 9.64 0.86
C TYR A 182 -15.39 11.04 1.37
N SER A 183 -15.80 11.10 2.63
CA SER A 183 -15.75 12.32 3.43
C SER A 183 -14.31 12.59 3.86
N VAL A 184 -13.66 13.56 3.21
CA VAL A 184 -12.34 14.04 3.60
C VAL A 184 -12.51 15.14 4.65
N ILE A 185 -11.99 14.89 5.85
CA ILE A 185 -12.04 15.79 6.99
C ILE A 185 -10.66 16.41 7.14
N ASP A 186 -10.60 17.74 7.07
CA ASP A 186 -9.38 18.51 7.26
C ASP A 186 -9.15 18.88 8.73
#